data_AF-A0A6L3ADJ9-F1
#
_entry.id   AF-A0A6L3ADJ9-F1
#
_cell.length_a   1.000
_cell.length_b   1.000
_cell.length_c   1.000
_cell.angle_alpha   90.00
_cell.angle_beta   90.00
_cell.angle_gamma   90.00
#
_symmetry.space_group_name_H-M   'P 1'
#
loop_
_entity.id
_entity.type
_entity.pdbx_description
1 polymer ?
#
loop_
_entity_poly.entity_id
_entity_poly.type
_entity_poly.pdbx_seq_one_letter_code
_entity_poly.pdbx_strand_id
1 'polypeptide(L)'
;MGAVARRLLRDLRCRVRGVPAHPQHQAAACRDRAPDGRGRRTPSHGLARPWRSTRSWEPPRGVPRSRGSFRGTGTRCSSSSAARRRCERWGQGAESRASPRWSCRRRSGHVCPARSRPPSQAWWSPSPRNPYGIAGAISRSVPVLSAAKGLEHGSRARMSEVFAACGWSPRLGAALSGPNLAHEVARGLPAAAVVACPEETLARRWQEALSGSRFRVYRSTDVVGVEVAGALKNVIAIAAGAAAGLGFGANTMATILTRGLAEMTRLGVALGADPLTFQGLAGVGDLAATCFSPLSRNRRLGELVAGGLSPSAAQDEIGEVVEGISTAPVAVDLGRAHGVELPIAEQVAEALAGRVSVLGALAELLGRSLKPEASGRGAVLD
;
A
#
# COMPACT_ATOMS: atom_id res chain seq x y z
N MET A 1 -3.07 11.04 -28.04
CA MET A 1 -1.62 10.95 -27.70
C MET A 1 -0.83 12.18 -28.13
N GLY A 2 -0.04 12.77 -27.22
CA GLY A 2 0.94 13.82 -27.52
C GLY A 2 2.26 13.30 -28.11
N ALA A 3 3.10 14.20 -28.63
CA ALA A 3 4.39 13.84 -29.25
C ALA A 3 5.38 13.19 -28.28
N VAL A 4 5.40 13.64 -27.01
CA VAL A 4 6.23 13.09 -25.93
C VAL A 4 5.86 11.63 -25.63
N ALA A 5 4.57 11.34 -25.45
CA ALA A 5 4.06 9.99 -25.21
C ALA A 5 4.43 9.02 -26.36
N ARG A 6 4.30 9.47 -27.62
CA ARG A 6 4.72 8.69 -28.80
C ARG A 6 6.24 8.46 -28.90
N ARG A 7 7.07 9.30 -28.29
CA ARG A 7 8.52 9.10 -28.23
C ARG A 7 8.88 8.11 -27.13
N LEU A 8 8.39 8.35 -25.91
CA LEU A 8 8.61 7.47 -24.76
C LEU A 8 8.15 6.03 -25.05
N LEU A 9 6.99 5.85 -25.69
CA LEU A 9 6.51 4.52 -26.08
C LEU A 9 7.43 3.78 -27.05
N ARG A 10 8.07 4.49 -27.99
CA ARG A 10 9.04 3.87 -28.91
C ARG A 10 10.29 3.44 -28.14
N ASP A 11 10.82 4.33 -27.32
CA ASP A 11 12.04 4.08 -26.52
C ASP A 11 11.82 2.93 -25.51
N LEU A 12 10.63 2.83 -24.90
CA LEU A 12 10.28 1.75 -23.96
C LEU A 12 10.01 0.40 -24.66
N ARG A 13 9.35 0.39 -25.83
CA ARG A 13 9.14 -0.85 -26.61
C ARG A 13 10.47 -1.48 -27.05
N CYS A 14 11.51 -0.68 -27.28
CA CYS A 14 12.85 -1.18 -27.57
C CYS A 14 13.52 -1.83 -26.35
N ARG A 15 13.24 -1.37 -25.12
CA ARG A 15 13.80 -1.97 -23.88
C ARG A 15 13.13 -3.28 -23.49
N VAL A 16 11.80 -3.36 -23.59
CA VAL A 16 11.04 -4.58 -23.20
C VAL A 16 11.31 -5.76 -24.14
N ARG A 17 11.75 -5.52 -25.39
CA ARG A 17 12.09 -6.57 -26.36
C ARG A 17 13.44 -7.27 -26.12
N GLY A 18 14.08 -7.09 -24.96
CA GLY A 18 15.19 -7.95 -24.54
C GLY A 18 16.47 -7.86 -25.37
N VAL A 19 16.72 -6.74 -26.07
CA VAL A 19 18.01 -6.50 -26.73
C VAL A 19 19.07 -6.19 -25.65
N PRO A 20 20.13 -7.00 -25.49
CA PRO A 20 21.17 -6.72 -24.50
C PRO A 20 21.89 -5.42 -24.84
N ALA A 21 22.00 -4.52 -23.87
CA ALA A 21 22.70 -3.24 -24.04
C ALA A 21 24.23 -3.45 -24.03
N HIS A 22 24.79 -4.02 -25.10
CA HIS A 22 26.23 -4.07 -25.31
C HIS A 22 26.73 -2.67 -25.72
N PRO A 23 27.68 -2.04 -25.00
CA PRO A 23 28.04 -0.64 -25.19
C PRO A 23 29.02 -0.45 -26.37
N GLN A 24 28.59 -0.75 -27.60
CA GLN A 24 29.42 -0.54 -28.80
C GLN A 24 28.67 -0.21 -30.12
N HIS A 25 27.34 -0.26 -30.18
CA HIS A 25 26.57 0.03 -31.42
C HIS A 25 25.64 1.27 -31.36
N GLN A 26 26.09 2.36 -30.74
CA GLN A 26 25.47 3.69 -30.91
C GLN A 26 26.17 4.54 -31.98
N ALA A 27 26.35 3.99 -33.19
CA ALA A 27 26.95 4.73 -34.32
C ALA A 27 26.59 4.13 -35.71
N ALA A 28 25.31 3.81 -35.98
CA ALA A 28 24.91 3.28 -37.30
C ALA A 28 23.50 3.69 -37.78
N ALA A 29 22.50 3.73 -36.89
CA ALA A 29 21.09 3.89 -37.29
C ALA A 29 20.53 5.30 -37.03
N CYS A 30 21.03 6.31 -37.76
CA CYS A 30 20.38 7.62 -37.97
C CYS A 30 21.21 8.49 -38.95
N ARG A 31 21.22 8.14 -40.24
CA ARG A 31 21.72 9.01 -41.32
C ARG A 31 20.87 8.82 -42.58
N ASP A 32 19.80 9.60 -42.68
CA ASP A 32 19.17 9.91 -43.96
C ASP A 32 19.40 11.38 -44.32
N ARG A 33 19.36 11.65 -45.63
CA ARG A 33 20.05 12.77 -46.29
C ARG A 33 19.28 14.09 -46.28
N ALA A 34 20.02 15.20 -46.25
CA ALA A 34 19.64 16.48 -46.84
C ALA A 34 20.92 17.19 -47.38
N PRO A 35 20.85 18.02 -48.44
CA PRO A 35 22.00 18.31 -49.31
C PRO A 35 22.81 19.58 -48.98
N ASP A 36 23.93 19.74 -49.69
CA ASP A 36 24.95 20.79 -49.54
C ASP A 36 24.46 22.25 -49.63
N GLY A 37 25.04 23.12 -48.79
CA GLY A 37 24.84 24.58 -48.79
C GLY A 37 26.09 25.33 -48.34
N ARG A 38 26.72 26.06 -49.26
CA ARG A 38 28.08 26.63 -49.17
C ARG A 38 28.31 27.60 -48.00
N GLY A 39 29.51 27.52 -47.42
CA GLY A 39 29.94 28.22 -46.21
C GLY A 39 30.03 29.75 -46.21
N ARG A 40 30.25 30.28 -44.99
CA ARG A 40 30.99 31.50 -44.66
C ARG A 40 31.75 31.25 -43.35
N ARG A 41 32.96 31.82 -43.20
CA ARG A 41 33.82 31.74 -42.01
C ARG A 41 33.89 33.10 -41.30
N THR A 42 33.94 33.06 -39.96
CA THR A 42 34.73 33.88 -38.98
C THR A 42 33.93 34.07 -37.66
N PRO A 43 34.56 34.43 -36.53
CA PRO A 43 35.74 33.80 -35.94
C PRO A 43 35.50 33.33 -34.47
N SER A 44 36.55 32.79 -33.85
CA SER A 44 36.58 32.09 -32.56
C SER A 44 36.53 32.96 -31.30
N HIS A 45 35.87 32.47 -30.24
CA HIS A 45 36.23 32.72 -28.83
C HIS A 45 35.83 31.55 -27.92
N GLY A 46 36.60 31.32 -26.84
CA GLY A 46 36.13 30.64 -25.62
C GLY A 46 36.38 29.12 -25.51
N LEU A 47 37.55 28.75 -24.95
CA LEU A 47 37.83 27.38 -24.48
C LEU A 47 37.18 27.09 -23.11
N ALA A 48 36.51 25.94 -22.98
CA ALA A 48 36.39 25.22 -21.71
C ALA A 48 36.18 23.71 -21.95
N ARG A 49 37.03 22.86 -21.37
CA ARG A 49 36.94 21.39 -21.42
C ARG A 49 36.56 20.81 -20.04
N PRO A 50 36.11 19.55 -19.95
CA PRO A 50 35.12 19.15 -18.94
C PRO A 50 35.72 18.72 -17.59
N TRP A 51 34.94 18.90 -16.53
CA TRP A 51 35.22 18.34 -15.21
C TRP A 51 34.92 16.83 -15.14
N ARG A 52 35.93 16.06 -14.74
CA ARG A 52 35.79 14.72 -14.14
C ARG A 52 36.56 14.71 -12.83
N SER A 53 35.90 14.33 -11.74
CA SER A 53 36.30 13.15 -10.95
C SER A 53 35.56 13.06 -9.60
N THR A 54 35.17 11.83 -9.31
CA THR A 54 34.84 11.25 -8.00
C THR A 54 35.64 11.80 -6.81
N ARG A 55 34.96 12.04 -5.68
CA ARG A 55 35.48 11.69 -4.34
C ARG A 55 34.37 11.11 -3.47
N SER A 56 34.69 9.96 -2.85
CA SER A 56 33.92 9.30 -1.81
C SER A 56 33.93 10.11 -0.51
N TRP A 57 32.88 9.98 0.29
CA TRP A 57 32.73 10.65 1.59
C TRP A 57 32.99 9.64 2.71
N GLU A 58 34.02 9.87 3.52
CA GLU A 58 34.30 9.10 4.76
C GLU A 58 33.85 9.90 6.00
N PRO A 59 33.33 9.23 7.05
CA PRO A 59 32.94 9.90 8.29
C PRO A 59 34.15 10.16 9.23
N PRO A 60 34.20 11.31 9.93
CA PRO A 60 35.32 11.63 10.82
C PRO A 60 35.30 10.81 12.12
N ARG A 61 36.49 10.41 12.60
CA ARG A 61 36.67 9.66 13.85
C ARG A 61 36.93 10.59 15.05
N GLY A 62 36.00 10.54 16.02
CA GLY A 62 36.11 10.70 17.48
C GLY A 62 37.16 11.59 18.18
N VAL A 63 36.69 12.33 19.20
CA VAL A 63 37.45 12.77 20.40
C VAL A 63 36.50 12.71 21.64
N PRO A 64 36.92 12.94 22.91
CA PRO A 64 37.22 11.87 23.86
C PRO A 64 36.22 11.73 25.04
N ARG A 65 36.38 10.66 25.83
CA ARG A 65 35.64 10.42 27.08
C ARG A 65 36.23 11.21 28.26
N SER A 66 35.42 12.01 28.96
CA SER A 66 35.73 12.52 30.30
C SER A 66 35.01 11.71 31.38
N ARG A 67 35.73 11.31 32.43
CA ARG A 67 35.13 10.75 33.66
C ARG A 67 34.82 11.90 34.62
N GLY A 68 33.57 12.03 35.04
CA GLY A 68 33.13 12.96 36.08
C GLY A 68 32.43 12.20 37.20
N SER A 69 33.05 12.10 38.36
CA SER A 69 32.44 11.55 39.58
C SER A 69 31.70 12.65 40.33
N PHE A 70 30.46 12.40 40.74
CA PHE A 70 29.82 13.20 41.79
C PHE A 70 29.11 12.30 42.79
N ARG A 71 29.38 12.53 44.08
CA ARG A 71 28.65 11.91 45.20
C ARG A 71 27.54 12.86 45.62
N GLY A 72 26.39 12.31 46.00
CA GLY A 72 25.27 13.09 46.53
C GLY A 72 24.25 12.19 47.22
N THR A 73 24.16 12.34 48.53
CA THR A 73 23.05 11.98 49.43
C THR A 73 21.67 11.92 48.76
N GLY A 74 20.75 10.99 49.06
CA GLY A 74 20.66 10.14 50.24
C GLY A 74 19.36 10.40 51.00
N THR A 75 18.27 9.75 50.60
CA THR A 75 17.03 9.63 51.40
C THR A 75 16.33 8.31 51.05
N ARG A 76 15.90 7.57 52.08
CA ARG A 76 15.16 6.30 51.92
C ARG A 76 13.66 6.54 52.07
N CYS A 77 12.86 5.84 51.28
CA CYS A 77 11.56 5.37 51.74
C CYS A 77 11.25 3.98 51.16
N SER A 78 10.96 3.04 52.04
CA SER A 78 10.28 1.76 51.78
C SER A 78 8.85 2.01 51.29
N SER A 79 8.18 1.20 50.47
CA SER A 79 8.35 -0.21 50.02
C SER A 79 7.71 -0.38 48.60
N SER A 80 7.45 -1.53 47.98
CA SER A 80 7.42 -2.95 48.39
C SER A 80 7.78 -3.93 47.24
N SER A 81 6.81 -4.71 46.75
CA SER A 81 6.88 -5.76 45.72
C SER A 81 7.17 -5.20 44.32
N ALA A 82 8.24 -5.52 43.59
CA ALA A 82 8.90 -6.82 43.33
C ALA A 82 7.98 -7.84 42.62
N ALA A 83 8.32 -8.38 41.44
CA ALA A 83 9.44 -8.06 40.55
C ALA A 83 9.13 -8.39 39.09
N ARG A 84 9.39 -7.43 38.18
CA ARG A 84 9.61 -7.74 36.75
C ARG A 84 11.01 -8.34 36.62
N ARG A 85 11.16 -9.50 35.99
CA ARG A 85 12.47 -9.94 35.46
C ARG A 85 12.34 -10.18 33.96
N ARG A 86 12.93 -9.26 33.21
CA ARG A 86 13.18 -9.40 31.78
C ARG A 86 14.63 -9.85 31.64
N CYS A 87 14.88 -11.04 31.10
CA CYS A 87 16.21 -11.48 30.72
C CYS A 87 16.36 -11.36 29.20
N GLU A 88 16.96 -10.26 28.76
CA GLU A 88 17.47 -10.12 27.38
C GLU A 88 18.90 -10.68 27.35
N ARG A 89 19.11 -11.78 26.62
CA ARG A 89 20.46 -12.26 26.27
C ARG A 89 20.38 -13.06 24.97
N TRP A 90 20.78 -12.44 23.86
CA TRP A 90 21.04 -13.14 22.60
C TRP A 90 22.38 -12.70 22.05
N GLY A 91 23.32 -13.64 22.03
CA GLY A 91 24.58 -13.51 21.31
C GLY A 91 24.39 -13.80 19.82
N GLN A 92 25.36 -13.39 19.01
CA GLN A 92 25.44 -13.74 17.60
C GLN A 92 25.83 -15.22 17.46
N GLY A 93 25.30 -15.93 16.45
CA GLY A 93 25.84 -17.24 16.08
C GLY A 93 24.89 -18.20 15.36
N ALA A 94 25.14 -18.36 14.05
CA ALA A 94 24.95 -19.57 13.24
C ALA A 94 23.54 -20.18 13.00
N GLU A 95 23.44 -20.79 11.82
CA GLU A 95 22.26 -21.45 11.26
C GLU A 95 22.02 -22.84 11.89
N SER A 96 20.75 -23.24 12.04
CA SER A 96 20.35 -24.65 11.86
C SER A 96 18.83 -24.79 11.67
N ARG A 97 18.42 -25.76 10.85
CA ARG A 97 17.01 -26.08 10.58
C ARG A 97 16.44 -26.98 11.70
N ALA A 98 15.55 -26.48 12.54
CA ALA A 98 14.64 -27.31 13.34
C ALA A 98 13.40 -26.54 13.82
N SER A 99 12.20 -27.06 13.54
CA SER A 99 10.95 -26.51 14.08
C SER A 99 10.77 -26.93 15.56
N PRO A 100 10.57 -26.00 16.51
CA PRO A 100 10.39 -26.38 17.91
C PRO A 100 9.00 -26.98 18.16
N ARG A 101 8.96 -28.30 18.42
CA ARG A 101 7.77 -28.96 18.97
C ARG A 101 7.57 -28.55 20.44
N TRP A 102 6.46 -27.88 20.74
CA TRP A 102 6.07 -27.57 22.11
C TRP A 102 5.54 -28.83 22.81
N SER A 103 6.25 -29.34 23.83
CA SER A 103 5.77 -30.44 24.67
C SER A 103 5.18 -29.92 25.98
N CYS A 104 3.85 -29.95 26.09
CA CYS A 104 3.15 -29.64 27.34
C CYS A 104 3.09 -30.91 28.21
N ARG A 105 3.99 -31.04 29.20
CA ARG A 105 3.84 -32.05 30.26
C ARG A 105 2.68 -31.65 31.17
N ARG A 106 1.58 -32.40 31.14
CA ARG A 106 0.54 -32.37 32.20
C ARG A 106 0.66 -33.61 33.08
N ARG A 107 0.47 -33.43 34.38
CA ARG A 107 0.28 -34.53 35.34
C ARG A 107 -1.13 -35.09 35.20
N SER A 108 -1.23 -36.42 35.34
CA SER A 108 -2.39 -37.20 35.81
C SER A 108 -3.80 -36.89 35.27
N GLY A 109 -4.44 -37.91 34.67
CA GLY A 109 -5.71 -38.38 35.24
C GLY A 109 -6.88 -38.67 34.30
N HIS A 110 -7.00 -37.99 33.16
CA HIS A 110 -8.19 -38.15 32.30
C HIS A 110 -7.85 -38.48 30.84
N VAL A 111 -8.47 -39.57 30.37
CA VAL A 111 -8.45 -40.00 28.97
C VAL A 111 -9.42 -39.13 28.19
N CYS A 112 -8.91 -38.29 27.27
CA CYS A 112 -9.77 -37.65 26.28
C CYS A 112 -10.22 -38.69 25.25
N PRO A 113 -11.52 -38.78 24.92
CA PRO A 113 -11.96 -39.58 23.78
C PRO A 113 -11.37 -39.00 22.49
N ALA A 114 -11.04 -39.87 21.54
CA ALA A 114 -10.37 -39.49 20.30
C ALA A 114 -11.21 -38.48 19.50
N ARG A 115 -10.71 -37.24 19.37
CA ARG A 115 -11.30 -36.28 18.42
C ARG A 115 -11.02 -36.77 17.00
N SER A 116 -12.08 -37.15 16.30
CA SER A 116 -12.07 -37.29 14.85
C SER A 116 -11.49 -36.04 14.20
N ARG A 117 -10.70 -36.22 13.14
CA ARG A 117 -10.23 -35.11 12.30
C ARG A 117 -11.44 -34.27 11.86
N PRO A 118 -11.41 -32.93 11.96
CA PRO A 118 -12.42 -32.13 11.28
C PRO A 118 -12.30 -32.36 9.76
N PRO A 119 -13.41 -32.42 9.02
CA PRO A 119 -13.33 -32.53 7.56
C PRO A 119 -12.61 -31.31 6.99
N SER A 120 -11.55 -31.53 6.24
CA SER A 120 -11.03 -30.52 5.33
C SER A 120 -12.09 -30.22 4.27
N GLN A 121 -12.32 -28.94 3.96
CA GLN A 121 -13.25 -28.44 2.94
C GLN A 121 -14.75 -28.54 3.30
N ALA A 122 -15.18 -27.71 4.24
CA ALA A 122 -16.55 -27.19 4.27
C ALA A 122 -16.49 -25.69 3.89
N TRP A 123 -16.39 -25.41 2.59
CA TRP A 123 -16.42 -24.03 2.10
C TRP A 123 -17.85 -23.50 2.06
N TRP A 124 -17.97 -22.20 2.32
CA TRP A 124 -19.21 -21.44 2.34
C TRP A 124 -19.94 -21.49 0.98
N SER A 125 -21.01 -22.29 0.89
CA SER A 125 -22.01 -22.13 -0.17
C SER A 125 -23.10 -21.18 0.29
N PRO A 126 -23.41 -20.09 -0.45
CA PRO A 126 -24.56 -19.24 -0.14
C PRO A 126 -25.85 -20.04 -0.32
N SER A 127 -26.67 -20.10 0.73
CA SER A 127 -28.05 -20.58 0.60
C SER A 127 -28.92 -19.45 0.06
N PRO A 128 -29.83 -19.68 -0.91
CA PRO A 128 -30.76 -18.65 -1.40
C PRO A 128 -31.64 -18.01 -0.31
N ARG A 129 -31.73 -18.64 0.87
CA ARG A 129 -32.51 -18.13 2.02
C ARG A 129 -31.69 -17.37 3.06
N ASN A 130 -30.35 -17.33 2.92
CA ASN A 130 -29.48 -16.54 3.79
C ASN A 130 -28.13 -16.27 3.10
N PRO A 131 -28.00 -15.17 2.33
CA PRO A 131 -26.74 -14.78 1.71
C PRO A 131 -25.68 -14.32 2.72
N TYR A 132 -26.09 -13.96 3.94
CA TYR A 132 -25.21 -13.47 5.01
C TYR A 132 -25.10 -14.52 6.13
N GLY A 133 -24.50 -15.68 5.81
CA GLY A 133 -24.14 -16.68 6.81
C GLY A 133 -23.37 -16.05 7.99
N ILE A 134 -23.54 -16.61 9.19
CA ILE A 134 -23.19 -16.00 10.50
C ILE A 134 -24.05 -14.79 10.90
N ALA A 135 -24.45 -13.90 9.98
CA ALA A 135 -25.17 -12.67 10.38
C ALA A 135 -26.50 -12.95 11.09
N GLY A 136 -27.21 -14.03 10.75
CA GLY A 136 -28.40 -14.46 11.50
C GLY A 136 -28.15 -14.91 12.95
N ALA A 137 -26.90 -15.16 13.34
CA ALA A 137 -26.52 -15.67 14.66
C ALA A 137 -25.87 -14.61 15.59
N ILE A 138 -25.58 -13.41 15.08
CA ILE A 138 -24.96 -12.32 15.87
C ILE A 138 -26.04 -11.26 16.17
N SER A 139 -26.25 -10.94 17.45
CA SER A 139 -27.17 -9.86 17.83
C SER A 139 -26.76 -8.51 17.22
N ARG A 140 -27.72 -7.75 16.70
CA ARG A 140 -27.51 -6.40 16.14
C ARG A 140 -27.11 -5.34 17.17
N SER A 141 -27.16 -5.68 18.47
CA SER A 141 -26.59 -4.87 19.56
C SER A 141 -25.08 -5.09 19.76
N VAL A 142 -24.47 -6.10 19.14
CA VAL A 142 -23.03 -6.38 19.26
C VAL A 142 -22.23 -5.47 18.32
N PRO A 143 -21.24 -4.71 18.83
CA PRO A 143 -20.30 -3.95 18.00
C PRO A 143 -19.55 -4.82 17.01
N VAL A 144 -19.35 -4.32 15.78
CA VAL A 144 -18.62 -5.00 14.71
C VAL A 144 -17.48 -4.14 14.20
N LEU A 145 -16.36 -4.78 13.85
CA LEU A 145 -15.17 -4.15 13.31
C LEU A 145 -14.82 -4.80 11.97
N SER A 146 -14.87 -4.05 10.88
CA SER A 146 -14.32 -4.49 9.60
C SER A 146 -12.81 -4.28 9.58
N ALA A 147 -12.06 -5.32 9.20
CA ALA A 147 -10.67 -5.21 8.76
C ALA A 147 -10.52 -5.41 7.24
N ALA A 148 -11.64 -5.52 6.51
CA ALA A 148 -11.65 -5.67 5.07
C ALA A 148 -11.38 -4.33 4.38
N LYS A 149 -10.55 -4.36 3.34
CA LYS A 149 -10.05 -3.18 2.61
C LYS A 149 -10.48 -3.25 1.14
N GLY A 150 -11.73 -2.87 0.87
CA GLY A 150 -12.36 -2.94 -0.44
C GLY A 150 -13.77 -2.37 -0.42
N LEU A 151 -14.42 -2.38 -1.58
CA LEU A 151 -15.80 -1.97 -1.79
C LEU A 151 -16.61 -3.16 -2.33
N GLU A 152 -17.88 -3.27 -1.95
CA GLU A 152 -18.75 -4.35 -2.42
C GLU A 152 -19.07 -4.16 -3.92
N HIS A 153 -18.87 -5.22 -4.70
CA HIS A 153 -19.16 -5.20 -6.13
C HIS A 153 -20.67 -5.19 -6.37
N GLY A 154 -21.13 -4.36 -7.32
CA GLY A 154 -22.55 -4.18 -7.62
C GLY A 154 -23.19 -3.04 -6.82
N SER A 155 -23.31 -3.18 -5.50
CA SER A 155 -23.86 -2.13 -4.63
C SER A 155 -22.96 -0.90 -4.51
N ARG A 156 -21.65 -1.08 -4.73
CA ARG A 156 -20.57 -0.09 -4.51
C ARG A 156 -20.39 0.31 -3.04
N ALA A 157 -21.00 -0.43 -2.12
CA ALA A 157 -21.06 -0.12 -0.70
C ALA A 157 -19.72 -0.34 0.02
N ARG A 158 -19.44 0.52 1.00
CA ARG A 158 -18.40 0.33 2.01
C ARG A 158 -18.85 -0.72 3.03
N MET A 159 -17.95 -1.30 3.80
CA MET A 159 -18.29 -2.40 4.72
C MET A 159 -19.20 -1.93 5.87
N SER A 160 -19.06 -0.68 6.32
CA SER A 160 -20.00 -0.05 7.26
C SER A 160 -21.43 0.08 6.70
N GLU A 161 -21.57 0.34 5.40
CA GLU A 161 -22.87 0.39 4.69
C GLU A 161 -23.45 -1.01 4.50
N VAL A 162 -22.61 -2.02 4.19
CA VAL A 162 -23.02 -3.43 4.15
C VAL A 162 -23.52 -3.88 5.52
N PHE A 163 -22.84 -3.53 6.62
CA PHE A 163 -23.33 -3.83 7.98
C PHE A 163 -24.66 -3.13 8.28
N ALA A 164 -24.83 -1.87 7.86
CA ALA A 164 -26.10 -1.15 8.01
C ALA A 164 -27.24 -1.82 7.23
N ALA A 165 -27.00 -2.24 5.98
CA ALA A 165 -27.94 -3.02 5.17
C ALA A 165 -28.27 -4.39 5.80
N CYS A 166 -27.32 -5.00 6.52
CA CYS A 166 -27.54 -6.22 7.30
C CYS A 166 -28.31 -5.97 8.62
N GLY A 167 -28.65 -4.73 8.96
CA GLY A 167 -29.44 -4.34 10.13
C GLY A 167 -28.65 -3.93 11.37
N TRP A 168 -27.33 -3.68 11.27
CA TRP A 168 -26.58 -3.06 12.38
C TRP A 168 -26.83 -1.55 12.42
N SER A 169 -26.84 -0.98 13.63
CA SER A 169 -26.77 0.47 13.78
C SER A 169 -25.41 0.98 13.26
N PRO A 170 -25.35 2.05 12.43
CA PRO A 170 -24.09 2.65 11.99
C PRO A 170 -23.14 3.03 13.15
N ARG A 171 -23.69 3.37 14.34
CA ARG A 171 -22.92 3.66 15.56
C ARG A 171 -22.14 2.46 16.11
N LEU A 172 -22.51 1.24 15.73
CA LEU A 172 -21.90 -0.01 16.17
C LEU A 172 -20.90 -0.57 15.13
N GLY A 173 -20.83 0.03 13.95
CA GLY A 173 -19.87 -0.33 12.91
C GLY A 173 -18.57 0.45 13.05
N ALA A 174 -17.44 -0.27 13.07
CA ALA A 174 -16.10 0.28 13.07
C ALA A 174 -15.28 -0.25 11.89
N ALA A 175 -14.23 0.47 11.48
CA ALA A 175 -13.28 0.08 10.44
C ALA A 175 -11.83 0.14 10.95
N LEU A 176 -11.01 -0.85 10.60
CA LEU A 176 -9.59 -0.93 10.92
C LEU A 176 -8.75 -0.80 9.63
N SER A 177 -7.91 0.24 9.55
CA SER A 177 -6.96 0.42 8.44
C SER A 177 -5.60 0.92 8.94
N GLY A 178 -4.67 1.18 8.02
CA GLY A 178 -3.28 1.56 8.31
C GLY A 178 -2.25 0.54 7.82
N PRO A 179 -0.94 0.88 7.88
CA PRO A 179 0.16 0.07 7.38
C PRO A 179 0.36 -1.19 8.24
N ASN A 180 -0.38 -2.25 7.90
CA ASN A 180 -0.48 -3.49 8.67
C ASN A 180 -0.23 -4.74 7.81
N LEU A 181 0.90 -4.78 7.11
CA LEU A 181 1.32 -5.94 6.30
C LEU A 181 1.27 -7.23 7.15
N ALA A 182 0.36 -8.15 6.78
CA ALA A 182 -0.03 -9.26 7.65
C ALA A 182 1.15 -10.13 8.10
N HIS A 183 2.13 -10.38 7.22
CA HIS A 183 3.33 -11.14 7.54
C HIS A 183 4.26 -10.44 8.54
N GLU A 184 4.32 -9.11 8.55
CA GLU A 184 5.13 -8.33 9.49
C GLU A 184 4.47 -8.29 10.87
N VAL A 185 3.14 -8.07 10.90
CA VAL A 185 2.33 -8.13 12.12
C VAL A 185 2.38 -9.53 12.75
N ALA A 186 2.27 -10.60 11.94
CA ALA A 186 2.36 -11.98 12.41
C ALA A 186 3.77 -12.36 12.93
N ARG A 187 4.83 -11.71 12.42
CA ARG A 187 6.19 -11.81 12.98
C ARG A 187 6.38 -10.97 14.24
N GLY A 188 5.37 -10.20 14.65
CA GLY A 188 5.44 -9.29 15.78
C GLY A 188 6.43 -8.16 15.55
N LEU A 189 6.58 -7.66 14.32
CA LEU A 189 7.29 -6.41 14.07
C LEU A 189 6.43 -5.20 14.49
N PRO A 190 7.04 -4.05 14.84
CA PRO A 190 6.28 -2.85 15.21
C PRO A 190 5.41 -2.37 14.05
N ALA A 191 4.10 -2.23 14.28
CA ALA A 191 3.15 -1.70 13.30
C ALA A 191 2.16 -0.73 13.97
N ALA A 192 1.51 0.10 13.14
CA ALA A 192 0.52 1.07 13.57
C ALA A 192 -0.75 1.01 12.70
N ALA A 193 -1.90 1.25 13.31
CA ALA A 193 -3.19 1.21 12.65
C ALA A 193 -4.13 2.30 13.19
N VAL A 194 -5.25 2.54 12.50
CA VAL A 194 -6.34 3.41 12.91
C VAL A 194 -7.61 2.57 12.99
N VAL A 195 -8.32 2.66 14.12
CA VAL A 195 -9.72 2.28 14.18
C VAL A 195 -10.56 3.54 14.03
N ALA A 196 -11.45 3.55 13.05
CA ALA A 196 -12.53 4.51 12.96
C ALA A 196 -13.84 3.91 13.49
N CYS A 197 -14.61 4.68 14.25
CA CYS A 197 -15.97 4.33 14.65
C CYS A 197 -16.75 5.64 14.91
N PRO A 198 -18.03 5.78 14.53
CA PRO A 198 -18.77 7.03 14.76
C PRO A 198 -19.03 7.27 16.25
N GLU A 199 -19.02 6.21 17.05
CA GLU A 199 -19.18 6.24 18.50
C GLU A 199 -17.81 6.24 19.18
N GLU A 200 -17.37 7.41 19.65
CA GLU A 200 -16.05 7.65 20.26
C GLU A 200 -15.79 6.75 21.48
N THR A 201 -16.83 6.43 22.27
CA THR A 201 -16.69 5.51 23.41
C THR A 201 -16.37 4.07 22.97
N LEU A 202 -16.86 3.66 21.80
CA LEU A 202 -16.57 2.37 21.19
C LEU A 202 -15.23 2.38 20.44
N ALA A 203 -14.87 3.49 19.78
CA ALA A 203 -13.53 3.69 19.21
C ALA A 203 -12.43 3.51 20.27
N ARG A 204 -12.66 4.03 21.49
CA ARG A 204 -11.77 3.82 22.65
C ARG A 204 -11.65 2.35 23.05
N ARG A 205 -12.77 1.63 23.19
CA ARG A 205 -12.75 0.19 23.53
C ARG A 205 -12.00 -0.64 22.50
N TRP A 206 -12.17 -0.35 21.21
CA TRP A 206 -11.41 -1.02 20.14
C TRP A 206 -9.92 -0.69 20.18
N GLN A 207 -9.54 0.58 20.42
CA GLN A 207 -8.15 0.96 20.59
C GLN A 207 -7.49 0.23 21.75
N GLU A 208 -8.16 0.16 22.91
CA GLU A 208 -7.66 -0.52 24.12
C GLU A 208 -7.52 -2.03 23.89
N ALA A 209 -8.51 -2.67 23.25
CA ALA A 209 -8.52 -4.11 23.00
C ALA A 209 -7.46 -4.57 21.96
N LEU A 210 -7.13 -3.71 20.99
CA LEU A 210 -6.19 -4.04 19.91
C LEU A 210 -4.76 -3.52 20.14
N SER A 211 -4.57 -2.53 21.01
CA SER A 211 -3.23 -1.99 21.28
C SER A 211 -2.38 -2.93 22.12
N GLY A 212 -1.12 -3.08 21.74
CA GLY A 212 -0.13 -3.87 22.47
C GLY A 212 1.27 -3.28 22.35
N SER A 213 2.25 -3.97 22.95
CA SER A 213 3.65 -3.50 23.00
C SER A 213 4.35 -3.35 21.65
N ARG A 214 3.76 -3.89 20.57
CA ARG A 214 4.27 -3.82 19.19
C ARG A 214 3.21 -3.47 18.14
N PHE A 215 1.96 -3.22 18.55
CA PHE A 215 0.88 -2.84 17.65
C PHE A 215 0.16 -1.64 18.24
N ARG A 216 0.35 -0.46 17.64
CA ARG A 216 -0.21 0.78 18.19
C ARG A 216 -1.42 1.25 17.39
N VAL A 217 -2.58 1.25 18.03
CA VAL A 217 -3.83 1.71 17.40
C VAL A 217 -4.07 3.17 17.76
N TYR A 218 -4.45 3.95 16.75
CA TYR A 218 -4.97 5.32 16.86
C TYR A 218 -6.47 5.31 16.59
N ARG A 219 -7.16 6.40 16.93
CA ARG A 219 -8.62 6.51 16.79
C ARG A 219 -8.99 7.59 15.78
N SER A 220 -10.12 7.40 15.13
CA SER A 220 -10.81 8.39 14.32
C SER A 220 -12.33 8.22 14.46
N THR A 221 -13.09 9.25 14.15
CA THR A 221 -14.55 9.16 13.91
C THR A 221 -14.90 9.05 12.42
N ASP A 222 -13.95 9.37 11.53
CA ASP A 222 -14.10 9.30 10.08
C ASP A 222 -13.98 7.86 9.57
N VAL A 223 -15.10 7.12 9.62
CA VAL A 223 -15.22 5.79 9.04
C VAL A 223 -15.12 5.82 7.51
N VAL A 224 -15.69 6.86 6.87
CA VAL A 224 -15.73 6.98 5.41
C VAL A 224 -14.31 7.05 4.86
N GLY A 225 -13.48 7.97 5.36
CA GLY A 225 -12.10 8.13 4.91
C GLY A 225 -11.23 6.92 5.21
N VAL A 226 -11.42 6.27 6.36
CA VAL A 226 -10.65 5.06 6.71
C VAL A 226 -10.96 3.88 5.79
N GLU A 227 -12.23 3.67 5.43
CA GLU A 227 -12.64 2.63 4.48
C GLU A 227 -12.21 2.97 3.04
N VAL A 228 -12.50 4.19 2.58
CA VAL A 228 -12.19 4.64 1.21
C VAL A 228 -10.68 4.65 0.96
N ALA A 229 -9.88 5.17 1.91
CA ALA A 229 -8.43 5.13 1.80
C ALA A 229 -7.89 3.69 1.79
N GLY A 230 -8.41 2.82 2.67
CA GLY A 230 -8.04 1.40 2.73
C GLY A 230 -8.34 0.63 1.44
N ALA A 231 -9.48 0.92 0.80
CA ALA A 231 -9.86 0.30 -0.48
C ALA A 231 -9.00 0.83 -1.65
N LEU A 232 -8.98 2.15 -1.85
CA LEU A 232 -8.38 2.76 -3.04
C LEU A 232 -6.85 2.61 -3.11
N LYS A 233 -6.16 2.55 -1.97
CA LYS A 233 -4.69 2.33 -1.93
C LYS A 233 -4.25 1.05 -2.62
N ASN A 234 -5.10 0.01 -2.67
CA ASN A 234 -4.82 -1.23 -3.38
C ASN A 234 -4.80 -1.03 -4.91
N VAL A 235 -5.68 -0.17 -5.45
CA VAL A 235 -5.71 0.19 -6.88
C VAL A 235 -4.44 0.95 -7.26
N ILE A 236 -4.03 1.94 -6.45
CA ILE A 236 -2.79 2.70 -6.67
C ILE A 236 -1.55 1.79 -6.54
N ALA A 237 -1.58 0.80 -5.65
CA ALA A 237 -0.50 -0.17 -5.53
C ALA A 237 -0.31 -1.05 -6.78
N ILE A 238 -1.38 -1.36 -7.53
CA ILE A 238 -1.27 -2.04 -8.83
C ILE A 238 -0.52 -1.15 -9.83
N ALA A 239 -0.84 0.14 -9.91
CA ALA A 239 -0.10 1.09 -10.77
C ALA A 239 1.38 1.21 -10.36
N ALA A 240 1.66 1.25 -9.05
CA ALA A 240 3.01 1.28 -8.50
C ALA A 240 3.80 -0.01 -8.83
N GLY A 241 3.16 -1.17 -8.73
CA GLY A 241 3.71 -2.44 -9.16
C GLY A 241 4.00 -2.48 -10.65
N ALA A 242 3.09 -1.97 -11.48
CA ALA A 242 3.28 -1.92 -12.92
C ALA A 242 4.47 -1.02 -13.33
N ALA A 243 4.68 0.10 -12.62
CA ALA A 243 5.88 0.92 -12.79
C ALA A 243 7.16 0.18 -12.37
N ALA A 244 7.12 -0.58 -11.27
CA ALA A 244 8.26 -1.39 -10.83
C ALA A 244 8.60 -2.52 -11.82
N GLY A 245 7.59 -3.22 -12.36
CA GLY A 245 7.77 -4.27 -13.38
C GLY A 245 8.33 -3.75 -14.72
N LEU A 246 8.05 -2.49 -15.06
CA LEU A 246 8.69 -1.78 -16.19
C LEU A 246 10.11 -1.26 -15.88
N GLY A 247 10.63 -1.49 -14.68
CA GLY A 247 11.96 -1.03 -14.26
C GLY A 247 12.05 0.48 -14.01
N PHE A 248 10.95 1.13 -13.65
CA PHE A 248 10.96 2.56 -13.34
C PHE A 248 11.45 2.86 -11.92
N GLY A 249 12.17 3.98 -11.78
CA GLY A 249 12.81 4.39 -10.54
C GLY A 249 11.92 5.20 -9.59
N ALA A 250 12.53 5.67 -8.51
CA ALA A 250 11.88 6.38 -7.41
C ALA A 250 11.03 7.59 -7.84
N ASN A 251 11.43 8.33 -8.89
CA ASN A 251 10.66 9.48 -9.38
C ASN A 251 9.26 9.08 -9.86
N THR A 252 9.13 7.95 -10.56
CA THR A 252 7.83 7.45 -11.03
C THR A 252 7.00 6.94 -9.87
N MET A 253 7.63 6.23 -8.92
CA MET A 253 6.96 5.79 -7.69
C MET A 253 6.41 6.99 -6.90
N ALA A 254 7.23 8.00 -6.61
CA ALA A 254 6.81 9.23 -5.94
C ALA A 254 5.65 9.92 -6.69
N THR A 255 5.71 9.98 -8.02
CA THR A 255 4.61 10.52 -8.84
C THR A 255 3.32 9.74 -8.65
N ILE A 256 3.37 8.40 -8.70
CA ILE A 256 2.20 7.52 -8.52
C ILE A 256 1.63 7.65 -7.10
N LEU A 257 2.46 7.67 -6.06
CA LEU A 257 2.00 7.88 -4.68
C LEU A 257 1.32 9.24 -4.52
N THR A 258 1.94 10.33 -4.98
CA THR A 258 1.38 11.69 -4.81
C THR A 258 0.08 11.88 -5.60
N ARG A 259 0.04 11.45 -6.87
CA ARG A 259 -1.16 11.60 -7.72
C ARG A 259 -2.26 10.63 -7.32
N GLY A 260 -1.91 9.41 -6.92
CA GLY A 260 -2.82 8.41 -6.39
C GLY A 260 -3.44 8.84 -5.05
N LEU A 261 -2.64 9.40 -4.13
CA LEU A 261 -3.17 9.98 -2.90
C LEU A 261 -4.16 11.11 -3.20
N ALA A 262 -3.85 11.99 -4.16
CA ALA A 262 -4.78 13.04 -4.57
C ALA A 262 -6.09 12.49 -5.19
N GLU A 263 -6.06 11.36 -5.91
CA GLU A 263 -7.26 10.65 -6.38
C GLU A 263 -8.07 10.08 -5.19
N MET A 264 -7.39 9.44 -4.24
CA MET A 264 -8.00 8.90 -3.02
C MET A 264 -8.71 9.98 -2.22
N THR A 265 -8.04 11.12 -1.97
CA THR A 265 -8.62 12.26 -1.23
C THR A 265 -9.81 12.87 -1.97
N ARG A 266 -9.74 13.07 -3.30
CA ARG A 266 -10.87 13.66 -4.04
C ARG A 266 -12.12 12.78 -3.98
N LEU A 267 -11.98 11.46 -4.19
CA LEU A 267 -13.14 10.56 -4.06
C LEU A 267 -13.62 10.46 -2.61
N GLY A 268 -12.70 10.43 -1.63
CA GLY A 268 -13.05 10.45 -0.22
C GLY A 268 -13.89 11.65 0.19
N VAL A 269 -13.43 12.87 -0.12
CA VAL A 269 -14.15 14.12 0.19
C VAL A 269 -15.52 14.14 -0.50
N ALA A 270 -15.61 13.70 -1.77
CA ALA A 270 -16.89 13.61 -2.48
C ALA A 270 -17.88 12.58 -1.87
N LEU A 271 -17.38 11.62 -1.09
CA LEU A 271 -18.17 10.66 -0.31
C LEU A 271 -18.41 11.11 1.15
N GLY A 272 -17.94 12.30 1.54
CA GLY A 272 -18.11 12.87 2.89
C GLY A 272 -17.02 12.49 3.91
N ALA A 273 -15.83 12.06 3.46
CA ALA A 273 -14.68 11.81 4.34
C ALA A 273 -13.92 13.08 4.73
N ASP A 274 -13.19 13.02 5.85
CA ASP A 274 -12.26 14.09 6.27
C ASP A 274 -10.99 14.05 5.39
N PRO A 275 -10.61 15.15 4.71
CA PRO A 275 -9.38 15.21 3.93
C PRO A 275 -8.10 14.93 4.74
N LEU A 276 -8.10 15.16 6.07
CA LEU A 276 -6.97 14.87 6.96
C LEU A 276 -6.74 13.37 7.16
N THR A 277 -7.78 12.53 7.06
CA THR A 277 -7.65 11.05 7.17
C THR A 277 -6.68 10.49 6.12
N PHE A 278 -6.64 11.11 4.93
CA PHE A 278 -5.74 10.72 3.84
C PHE A 278 -4.27 11.08 4.12
N GLN A 279 -4.01 12.09 4.95
CA GLN A 279 -2.66 12.45 5.41
C GLN A 279 -2.17 11.57 6.57
N GLY A 280 -3.08 10.79 7.17
CA GLY A 280 -2.79 9.89 8.27
C GLY A 280 -2.35 8.47 7.86
N LEU A 281 -2.31 7.58 8.86
CA LEU A 281 -1.91 6.19 8.68
C LEU A 281 -2.81 5.43 7.69
N ALA A 282 -4.12 5.68 7.68
CA ALA A 282 -5.06 4.99 6.79
C ALA A 282 -4.90 5.38 5.30
N GLY A 283 -4.47 6.61 5.03
CA GLY A 283 -4.14 7.10 3.69
C GLY A 283 -2.67 6.88 3.36
N VAL A 284 -1.87 7.95 3.40
CA VAL A 284 -0.46 7.95 2.95
C VAL A 284 0.40 6.88 3.62
N GLY A 285 0.14 6.54 4.88
CA GLY A 285 0.88 5.49 5.59
C GLY A 285 0.70 4.10 4.98
N ASP A 286 -0.55 3.63 4.87
CA ASP A 286 -0.88 2.34 4.28
C ASP A 286 -0.61 2.32 2.77
N LEU A 287 -0.86 3.42 2.06
CA LEU A 287 -0.49 3.59 0.66
C LEU A 287 1.01 3.37 0.44
N ALA A 288 1.86 4.05 1.21
CA ALA A 288 3.32 3.91 1.10
C ALA A 288 3.77 2.48 1.40
N ALA A 289 3.31 1.89 2.50
CA ALA A 289 3.64 0.50 2.84
C ALA A 289 3.24 -0.48 1.73
N THR A 290 2.08 -0.27 1.10
CA THR A 290 1.53 -1.15 0.05
C THR A 290 2.18 -0.93 -1.31
N CYS A 291 2.62 0.29 -1.64
CA CYS A 291 3.32 0.59 -2.89
C CYS A 291 4.81 0.22 -2.84
N PHE A 292 5.48 0.34 -1.69
CA PHE A 292 6.92 0.05 -1.57
C PHE A 292 7.25 -1.41 -1.23
N SER A 293 6.38 -2.12 -0.51
CA SER A 293 6.69 -3.49 -0.07
C SER A 293 6.41 -4.54 -1.15
N PRO A 294 7.37 -5.44 -1.48
CA PRO A 294 7.11 -6.59 -2.36
C PRO A 294 6.19 -7.64 -1.72
N LEU A 295 5.89 -7.52 -0.41
CA LEU A 295 4.87 -8.33 0.27
C LEU A 295 3.43 -7.92 -0.09
N SER A 296 3.25 -6.81 -0.82
CA SER A 296 1.96 -6.35 -1.30
C SER A 296 1.51 -7.16 -2.51
N ARG A 297 0.44 -7.94 -2.35
CA ARG A 297 -0.20 -8.71 -3.43
C ARG A 297 -0.65 -7.83 -4.60
N ASN A 298 -1.21 -6.67 -4.28
CA ASN A 298 -1.63 -5.66 -5.26
C ASN A 298 -0.44 -5.11 -6.06
N ARG A 299 0.71 -4.86 -5.39
CA ARG A 299 1.95 -4.49 -6.08
C ARG A 299 2.47 -5.63 -6.96
N ARG A 300 2.56 -6.87 -6.44
CA ARG A 300 3.01 -8.04 -7.21
C ARG A 300 2.15 -8.28 -8.46
N LEU A 301 0.82 -8.08 -8.37
CA LEU A 301 -0.07 -8.17 -9.53
C LEU A 301 0.33 -7.17 -10.61
N GLY A 302 0.58 -5.91 -10.24
CA GLY A 302 1.06 -4.88 -11.15
C GLY A 302 2.38 -5.26 -11.82
N GLU A 303 3.34 -5.79 -11.05
CA GLU A 303 4.64 -6.25 -11.57
C GLU A 303 4.47 -7.38 -12.60
N LEU A 304 3.63 -8.39 -12.31
CA LEU A 304 3.36 -9.52 -13.21
C LEU A 304 2.63 -9.09 -14.51
N VAL A 305 1.62 -8.22 -14.40
CA VAL A 305 0.89 -7.70 -15.56
C VAL A 305 1.80 -6.79 -16.43
N ALA A 306 2.72 -6.03 -15.83
CA ALA A 306 3.76 -5.32 -16.57
C ALA A 306 4.79 -6.25 -17.23
N GLY A 307 5.05 -7.42 -16.63
CA GLY A 307 5.83 -8.52 -17.20
C GLY A 307 5.14 -9.25 -18.36
N GLY A 308 3.87 -8.95 -18.64
CA GLY A 308 3.12 -9.48 -19.78
C GLY A 308 2.16 -10.63 -19.46
N LEU A 309 1.98 -11.01 -18.19
CA LEU A 309 0.91 -11.93 -17.81
C LEU A 309 -0.47 -11.28 -18.00
N SER A 310 -1.49 -12.10 -18.28
CA SER A 310 -2.88 -11.63 -18.15
C SER A 310 -3.22 -11.37 -16.68
N PRO A 311 -4.18 -10.46 -16.38
CA PRO A 311 -4.62 -10.22 -15.01
C PRO A 311 -5.10 -11.48 -14.28
N SER A 312 -5.73 -12.42 -14.98
CA SER A 312 -6.13 -13.73 -14.43
C SER A 312 -4.92 -14.59 -14.07
N ALA A 313 -3.98 -14.80 -15.01
CA ALA A 313 -2.79 -15.61 -14.76
C ALA A 313 -1.89 -15.01 -13.66
N ALA A 314 -1.81 -13.68 -13.59
CA ALA A 314 -1.11 -12.99 -12.52
C ALA A 314 -1.79 -13.18 -11.15
N GLN A 315 -3.12 -13.25 -11.08
CA GLN A 315 -3.84 -13.57 -9.86
C GLN A 315 -3.64 -15.03 -9.45
N ASP A 316 -3.71 -15.96 -10.40
CA ASP A 316 -3.48 -17.40 -10.17
C ASP A 316 -2.05 -17.67 -9.64
N GLU A 317 -1.03 -16.98 -10.17
CA GLU A 317 0.36 -17.07 -9.70
C GLU A 317 0.58 -16.46 -8.29
N ILE A 318 -0.26 -15.50 -7.90
CA ILE A 318 -0.26 -14.95 -6.54
C ILE A 318 -0.88 -15.93 -5.55
N GLY A 319 -1.88 -16.72 -5.97
CA GLY A 319 -2.52 -17.76 -5.15
C GLY A 319 -3.38 -17.23 -4.00
N GLU A 320 -3.63 -15.91 -3.95
CA GLU A 320 -4.38 -15.22 -2.91
C GLU A 320 -5.28 -14.14 -3.52
N VAL A 321 -6.30 -13.70 -2.77
CA VAL A 321 -7.22 -12.64 -3.21
C VAL A 321 -6.46 -11.30 -3.33
N VAL A 322 -6.64 -10.63 -4.48
CA VAL A 322 -6.06 -9.32 -4.78
C VAL A 322 -7.18 -8.28 -4.88
N GLU A 323 -7.41 -7.55 -3.80
CA GLU A 323 -8.61 -6.70 -3.61
C GLU A 323 -8.67 -5.53 -4.59
N GLY A 324 -7.53 -5.08 -5.12
CA GLY A 324 -7.47 -4.02 -6.13
C GLY A 324 -8.15 -4.40 -7.45
N ILE A 325 -8.26 -5.70 -7.77
CA ILE A 325 -8.93 -6.18 -8.99
C ILE A 325 -10.43 -5.85 -8.95
N SER A 326 -11.11 -6.21 -7.86
CA SER A 326 -12.52 -5.88 -7.66
C SER A 326 -12.75 -4.40 -7.33
N THR A 327 -11.80 -3.74 -6.66
CA THR A 327 -11.96 -2.34 -6.23
C THR A 327 -11.79 -1.35 -7.38
N ALA A 328 -10.92 -1.60 -8.37
CA ALA A 328 -10.65 -0.67 -9.47
C ALA A 328 -11.91 -0.25 -10.26
N PRO A 329 -12.76 -1.15 -10.79
CA PRO A 329 -13.97 -0.75 -11.52
C PRO A 329 -14.98 -0.03 -10.62
N VAL A 330 -15.13 -0.47 -9.36
CA VAL A 330 -16.06 0.15 -8.39
C VAL A 330 -15.63 1.59 -8.06
N ALA A 331 -14.32 1.82 -7.90
CA ALA A 331 -13.76 3.16 -7.67
C ALA A 331 -14.02 4.10 -8.86
N VAL A 332 -13.82 3.63 -10.10
CA VAL A 332 -14.08 4.41 -11.32
C VAL A 332 -15.56 4.77 -11.44
N ASP A 333 -16.45 3.83 -11.15
CA ASP A 333 -17.90 4.07 -11.16
C ASP A 333 -18.35 5.07 -10.08
N LEU A 334 -17.81 4.98 -8.87
CA LEU A 334 -18.07 5.97 -7.82
C LEU A 334 -17.53 7.35 -8.20
N GLY A 335 -16.33 7.42 -8.80
CA GLY A 335 -15.77 8.65 -9.33
C GLY A 335 -16.70 9.31 -10.35
N ARG A 336 -17.16 8.55 -11.35
CA ARG A 336 -18.15 9.01 -12.35
C ARG A 336 -19.45 9.50 -11.70
N ALA A 337 -19.99 8.75 -10.74
CA ALA A 337 -21.23 9.09 -10.05
C ALA A 337 -21.15 10.42 -9.26
N HIS A 338 -19.95 10.80 -8.79
CA HIS A 338 -19.71 12.03 -8.02
C HIS A 338 -18.96 13.12 -8.80
N GLY A 339 -18.77 12.96 -10.13
CA GLY A 339 -18.05 13.93 -10.96
C GLY A 339 -16.54 14.04 -10.69
N VAL A 340 -15.95 13.03 -10.06
CA VAL A 340 -14.52 13.01 -9.69
C VAL A 340 -13.70 12.25 -10.74
N GLU A 341 -12.77 12.92 -11.42
CA GLU A 341 -11.75 12.26 -12.26
C GLU A 341 -10.82 11.40 -11.41
N LEU A 342 -10.60 10.14 -11.80
CA LEU A 342 -9.66 9.21 -11.16
C LEU A 342 -8.70 8.57 -12.18
N PRO A 343 -7.79 9.35 -12.80
CA PRO A 343 -7.03 8.89 -13.97
C PRO A 343 -6.19 7.64 -13.76
N ILE A 344 -5.56 7.46 -12.59
CA ILE A 344 -4.78 6.25 -12.30
C ILE A 344 -5.75 5.07 -12.09
N ALA A 345 -6.83 5.23 -11.34
CA ALA A 345 -7.81 4.17 -11.14
C ALA A 345 -8.50 3.74 -12.46
N GLU A 346 -8.84 4.70 -13.33
CA GLU A 346 -9.35 4.49 -14.68
C GLU A 346 -8.38 3.62 -15.50
N GLN A 347 -7.10 4.03 -15.59
CA GLN A 347 -6.12 3.29 -16.38
C GLN A 347 -5.76 1.92 -15.79
N VAL A 348 -5.82 1.75 -14.46
CA VAL A 348 -5.72 0.43 -13.81
C VAL A 348 -6.92 -0.45 -14.17
N ALA A 349 -8.15 0.07 -14.11
CA ALA A 349 -9.34 -0.69 -14.48
C ALA A 349 -9.34 -1.11 -15.97
N GLU A 350 -8.92 -0.21 -16.88
CA GLU A 350 -8.78 -0.53 -18.30
C GLU A 350 -7.70 -1.60 -18.56
N ALA A 351 -6.58 -1.56 -17.84
CA ALA A 351 -5.51 -2.54 -17.98
C ALA A 351 -5.90 -3.92 -17.42
N LEU A 352 -6.58 -3.94 -16.26
CA LEU A 352 -7.10 -5.17 -15.64
C LEU A 352 -8.23 -5.81 -16.45
N ALA A 353 -8.96 -5.02 -17.23
CA ALA A 353 -9.94 -5.51 -18.20
C ALA A 353 -9.32 -5.91 -19.56
N GLY A 354 -7.99 -5.82 -19.72
CA GLY A 354 -7.29 -6.16 -20.97
C GLY A 354 -7.53 -5.19 -22.13
N ARG A 355 -8.20 -4.05 -21.90
CA ARG A 355 -8.54 -3.06 -22.94
C ARG A 355 -7.35 -2.17 -23.32
N VAL A 356 -6.41 -1.96 -22.40
CA VAL A 356 -5.14 -1.26 -22.67
C VAL A 356 -3.95 -2.06 -22.13
N SER A 357 -2.82 -2.01 -22.84
CA SER A 357 -1.55 -2.47 -22.28
C SER A 357 -1.04 -1.49 -21.22
N VAL A 358 -0.24 -1.95 -20.25
CA VAL A 358 0.39 -1.10 -19.21
C VAL A 358 1.15 0.10 -19.82
N LEU A 359 1.89 -0.13 -20.90
CA LEU A 359 2.58 0.95 -21.63
C LEU A 359 1.60 1.94 -22.28
N GLY A 360 0.48 1.45 -22.82
CA GLY A 360 -0.61 2.30 -23.32
C GLY A 360 -1.21 3.19 -22.22
N ALA A 361 -1.56 2.59 -21.09
CA ALA A 361 -2.06 3.28 -19.91
C ALA A 361 -1.11 4.40 -19.42
N LEU A 362 0.18 4.10 -19.29
CA LEU A 362 1.22 5.09 -18.98
C LEU A 362 1.23 6.26 -19.98
N ALA A 363 1.10 5.95 -21.27
CA ALA A 363 1.18 6.93 -22.34
C ALA A 363 -0.06 7.82 -22.44
N GLU A 364 -1.23 7.32 -22.01
CA GLU A 364 -2.43 8.15 -21.82
C GLU A 364 -2.30 9.04 -20.58
N LEU A 365 -1.81 8.53 -19.43
CA LEU A 365 -1.54 9.36 -18.24
C LEU A 365 -0.58 10.53 -18.54
N LEU A 366 0.51 10.27 -19.28
CA LEU A 366 1.47 11.28 -19.73
C LEU A 366 0.97 12.14 -20.90
N GLY A 367 -0.13 11.75 -21.54
CA GLY A 367 -0.76 12.47 -22.65
C GLY A 367 -1.81 13.50 -22.21
N ARG A 368 -2.18 13.51 -20.91
CA ARG A 368 -3.18 14.42 -20.34
C ARG A 368 -2.74 15.89 -20.40
N SER A 369 -3.72 16.79 -20.40
CA SER A 369 -3.47 18.24 -20.35
C SER A 369 -2.70 18.65 -19.10
N LEU A 370 -1.79 19.60 -19.25
CA LEU A 370 -1.07 20.20 -18.13
C LEU A 370 -2.07 20.96 -17.25
N LYS A 371 -2.11 20.63 -15.95
CA LYS A 371 -2.92 21.31 -14.93
C LYS A 371 -2.01 21.81 -13.80
N PRO A 372 -2.29 22.96 -13.16
CA PRO A 372 -1.61 23.36 -11.92
C PRO A 372 -1.71 22.28 -10.85
N GLU A 373 -0.69 22.14 -10.00
CA GLU A 373 -0.67 21.10 -8.96
C GLU A 373 -1.87 21.19 -8.00
N ALA A 374 -2.23 22.42 -7.63
CA ALA A 374 -3.30 22.75 -6.69
C ALA A 374 -4.67 23.08 -7.33
N SER A 375 -4.95 22.61 -8.55
CA SER A 375 -6.13 22.98 -9.35
C SER A 375 -7.48 22.42 -8.86
N GLY A 376 -7.70 22.34 -7.55
CA GLY A 376 -8.93 21.82 -6.92
C GLY A 376 -9.18 22.32 -5.49
N ARG A 377 -8.50 23.38 -5.03
CA ARG A 377 -8.66 23.87 -3.64
C ARG A 377 -10.01 24.56 -3.36
N GLY A 378 -10.72 25.05 -4.38
CA GLY A 378 -11.99 25.77 -4.23
C GLY A 378 -13.21 24.92 -3.84
N ALA A 379 -12.99 23.75 -3.24
CA ALA A 379 -14.04 22.84 -2.75
C ALA A 379 -13.63 22.08 -1.47
N VAL A 380 -12.53 22.48 -0.81
CA VAL A 380 -11.92 21.71 0.31
C VAL A 380 -11.64 22.57 1.55
N LEU A 381 -11.85 23.89 1.50
CA LEU A 381 -11.49 24.82 2.58
C LEU A 381 -12.49 25.98 2.82
N ASP A 382 -13.67 25.94 2.21
CA ASP A 382 -14.81 26.84 2.51
C ASP A 382 -15.92 26.04 3.21
#